data_AF-A0AAV1IX33-F1
#
_entry.id   AF-A0AAV1IX33-F1
#
_cell.length_a   1.000
_cell.length_b   1.000
_cell.length_c   1.000
_cell.angle_alpha   90.00
_cell.angle_beta   90.00
_cell.angle_gamma   90.00
#
_symmetry.space_group_name_H-M   'P 1'
#
loop_
_entity.id
_entity.type
_entity.pdbx_description
1 polymer ?
#
loop_
_entity_poly.entity_id
_entity_poly.type
_entity_poly.pdbx_seq_one_letter_code
_entity_poly.pdbx_strand_id
1 'polypeptide(L)'
;MKLLVISFLVASCYALPKQERTFPDDFLFGCATASYQIEGAWNADGKGENIWDRMTHTMPEVIRDKSNGDEAADSYHNYKRDDFRASQNGQCGITISVNWFGPLTDSEEDQNAAEIRRQAEWGLYAEPIFSQEGGFPKEFSEIIARNSKEQGYPRSRMPEFTQEEKELARGAADFFGVNHYTANLVSATDYKQEYPVPSLHSDVNAGSYVPPEWPKSASKWLTLAPNSIYNVLTHLKNKYNDPTFYITENGWSTTLEAGLEDDDRITYYRAALNSVLDSLEAGVNLKGYMAWSLIDNFEWMEGYLERFGLYQVDFESPEKTRTPRKAAFVYKEIIRSRVIDPNFEPATRTMSIDEGN
;
A
#
# COMPACT_ATOMS: atom_id res chain seq x y z
N MET A 1 15.80 -65.22 -0.22
CA MET A 1 15.53 -64.35 -1.39
C MET A 1 14.90 -63.07 -0.85
N LYS A 2 15.62 -61.94 -0.86
CA LYS A 2 15.15 -60.65 -0.32
C LYS A 2 14.54 -59.86 -1.48
N LEU A 3 13.26 -59.50 -1.35
CA LEU A 3 12.50 -58.75 -2.34
C LEU A 3 12.89 -57.26 -2.25
N LEU A 4 13.43 -56.71 -3.34
CA LEU A 4 13.71 -55.28 -3.49
C LEU A 4 12.58 -54.68 -4.34
N VAL A 5 11.80 -53.77 -3.77
CA VAL A 5 10.78 -53.00 -4.50
C VAL A 5 11.38 -51.63 -4.80
N ILE A 6 11.66 -51.36 -6.07
CA ILE A 6 12.05 -50.03 -6.56
C ILE A 6 10.79 -49.37 -7.09
N SER A 7 10.30 -48.34 -6.38
CA SER A 7 9.18 -47.52 -6.82
C SER A 7 9.71 -46.31 -7.58
N PHE A 8 9.36 -46.17 -8.86
CA PHE A 8 9.61 -44.96 -9.63
C PHE A 8 8.43 -44.02 -9.43
N LEU A 9 8.62 -42.98 -8.62
CA LEU A 9 7.69 -41.86 -8.52
C LEU A 9 7.97 -40.90 -9.69
N VAL A 10 7.18 -41.02 -10.75
CA VAL A 10 7.12 -39.98 -11.79
C VAL A 10 6.23 -38.88 -11.23
N ALA A 11 6.84 -37.84 -10.66
CA ALA A 11 6.15 -36.60 -10.33
C ALA A 11 5.82 -35.87 -11.65
N SER A 12 4.67 -36.19 -12.25
CA SER A 12 4.02 -35.23 -13.14
C SER A 12 3.45 -34.12 -12.27
N CYS A 13 4.08 -32.95 -12.30
CA CYS A 13 3.49 -31.71 -11.79
C CYS A 13 2.30 -31.34 -12.67
N TYR A 14 1.16 -32.00 -12.48
CA TYR A 14 -0.12 -31.39 -12.82
C TYR A 14 -0.41 -30.39 -11.70
N ALA A 15 -0.33 -29.10 -12.00
CA ALA A 15 -1.02 -28.12 -11.19
C ALA A 15 -2.51 -28.52 -11.21
N LEU A 16 -3.02 -29.04 -10.09
CA LEU A 16 -4.46 -29.18 -9.94
C LEU A 16 -5.07 -27.81 -10.21
N PRO A 17 -6.13 -27.69 -11.03
CA PRO A 17 -6.80 -26.41 -11.20
C PRO A 17 -7.18 -25.91 -9.81
N LYS A 18 -6.60 -24.77 -9.40
CA LYS A 18 -6.92 -24.12 -8.13
C LYS A 18 -8.45 -23.95 -8.15
N GLN A 19 -9.13 -24.57 -7.20
CA GLN A 19 -10.59 -24.53 -7.08
C GLN A 19 -11.06 -23.07 -7.24
N GLU A 20 -12.12 -22.83 -7.99
CA GLU A 20 -12.66 -21.48 -8.20
C GLU A 20 -12.93 -20.82 -6.85
N ARG A 21 -12.33 -19.65 -6.64
CA ARG A 21 -12.32 -18.95 -5.34
C ARG A 21 -13.18 -17.72 -5.41
N THR A 22 -13.92 -17.47 -4.33
CA THR A 22 -14.91 -16.40 -4.25
C THR A 22 -14.56 -15.46 -3.09
N PHE A 23 -14.71 -14.15 -3.33
CA PHE A 23 -14.68 -13.17 -2.25
C PHE A 23 -15.93 -13.30 -1.38
N PRO A 24 -15.81 -13.16 -0.04
CA PRO A 24 -16.98 -13.11 0.85
C PRO A 24 -17.95 -11.99 0.48
N ASP A 25 -19.24 -12.19 0.73
CA ASP A 25 -20.29 -11.22 0.42
C ASP A 25 -20.10 -9.87 1.15
N ASP A 26 -19.54 -9.93 2.37
CA ASP A 26 -19.25 -8.78 3.23
C ASP A 26 -17.89 -8.11 2.93
N PHE A 27 -17.12 -8.63 1.96
CA PHE A 27 -15.89 -7.99 1.50
C PHE A 27 -16.20 -6.73 0.71
N LEU A 28 -15.63 -5.60 1.14
CA LEU A 28 -15.88 -4.28 0.55
C LEU A 28 -14.88 -3.97 -0.57
N PHE A 29 -15.40 -3.72 -1.76
CA PHE A 29 -14.64 -3.14 -2.87
C PHE A 29 -14.96 -1.64 -2.98
N GLY A 30 -13.95 -0.81 -3.19
CA GLY A 30 -14.17 0.63 -3.33
C GLY A 30 -12.97 1.41 -3.88
N CYS A 31 -12.93 2.70 -3.53
CA CYS A 31 -11.87 3.65 -3.87
C CYS A 31 -11.47 4.48 -2.63
N ALA A 32 -10.25 5.03 -2.60
CA ALA A 32 -9.70 5.78 -1.47
C ALA A 32 -9.42 7.26 -1.80
N THR A 33 -9.28 8.07 -0.75
CA THR A 33 -8.95 9.51 -0.76
C THR A 33 -7.97 9.83 0.36
N ALA A 34 -7.16 10.91 0.27
CA ALA A 34 -6.24 11.32 1.33
C ALA A 34 -6.66 12.63 2.04
N SER A 35 -6.29 12.78 3.32
CA SER A 35 -6.75 13.86 4.21
C SER A 35 -6.63 15.26 3.63
N TYR A 36 -5.43 15.69 3.23
CA TYR A 36 -5.21 17.03 2.66
C TYR A 36 -6.00 17.27 1.37
N GLN A 37 -6.39 16.20 0.65
CA GLN A 37 -7.16 16.28 -0.59
C GLN A 37 -8.66 16.48 -0.35
N ILE A 38 -9.21 16.11 0.82
CA ILE A 38 -10.67 16.09 1.04
C ILE A 38 -11.15 16.74 2.33
N GLU A 39 -10.33 16.84 3.38
CA GLU A 39 -10.78 17.25 4.72
C GLU A 39 -11.10 18.73 4.81
N GLY A 40 -10.22 19.59 4.31
CA GLY A 40 -10.28 21.03 4.57
C GLY A 40 -10.00 21.35 6.03
N ALA A 41 -10.66 22.40 6.55
CA ALA A 41 -10.59 22.81 7.95
C ALA A 41 -9.14 22.90 8.49
N TRP A 42 -8.21 23.36 7.65
CA TRP A 42 -6.77 23.15 7.84
C TRP A 42 -6.21 23.74 9.14
N ASN A 43 -6.86 24.72 9.75
CA ASN A 43 -6.48 25.34 11.02
C ASN A 43 -7.59 25.29 12.09
N ALA A 44 -8.60 24.45 11.91
CA ALA A 44 -9.72 24.30 12.84
C ALA A 44 -9.33 23.47 14.08
N ASP A 45 -10.05 23.67 15.19
CA ASP A 45 -10.00 22.86 16.42
C ASP A 45 -8.59 22.57 16.97
N GLY A 46 -7.64 23.50 16.75
CA GLY A 46 -6.26 23.36 17.22
C GLY A 46 -5.36 22.50 16.33
N LYS A 47 -5.79 22.12 15.12
CA LYS A 47 -4.94 21.46 14.12
C LYS A 47 -3.71 22.33 13.83
N GLY A 48 -2.53 21.71 13.93
CA GLY A 48 -1.25 22.33 13.55
C GLY A 48 -1.05 22.41 12.03
N GLU A 49 -0.22 23.36 11.61
CA GLU A 49 0.21 23.52 10.22
C GLU A 49 1.04 22.29 9.77
N ASN A 50 0.65 21.69 8.64
CA ASN A 50 1.39 20.61 8.00
C ASN A 50 2.28 21.14 6.84
N ILE A 51 3.09 20.26 6.24
CA ILE A 51 4.02 20.66 5.17
C ILE A 51 3.33 21.17 3.90
N TRP A 52 2.13 20.68 3.58
CA TRP A 52 1.33 21.13 2.45
C TRP A 52 0.68 22.48 2.72
N ASP A 53 0.13 22.70 3.93
CA ASP A 53 -0.36 24.00 4.39
C ASP A 53 0.76 25.06 4.19
N ARG A 54 1.93 24.81 4.79
CA ARG A 54 3.10 25.69 4.68
C ARG A 54 3.52 25.91 3.23
N MET A 55 3.66 24.84 2.45
CA MET A 55 4.13 24.93 1.07
C MET A 55 3.15 25.72 0.19
N THR A 56 1.86 25.41 0.24
CA THR A 56 0.84 26.07 -0.60
C THR A 56 0.58 27.52 -0.16
N HIS A 57 0.76 27.86 1.12
CA HIS A 57 0.64 29.24 1.61
C HIS A 57 1.86 30.11 1.34
N THR A 58 3.07 29.53 1.40
CA THR A 58 4.33 30.28 1.25
C THR A 58 4.87 30.29 -0.17
N MET A 59 4.55 29.27 -0.97
CA MET A 59 5.01 29.12 -2.34
C MET A 59 3.86 28.66 -3.25
N PRO A 60 2.75 29.41 -3.34
CA PRO A 60 1.57 28.98 -4.10
C PRO A 60 1.87 28.68 -5.57
N GLU A 61 2.93 29.24 -6.14
CA GLU A 61 3.42 28.96 -7.49
C GLU A 61 3.90 27.53 -7.73
N VAL A 62 4.19 26.76 -6.68
CA VAL A 62 4.51 25.32 -6.82
C VAL A 62 3.27 24.51 -7.22
N ILE A 63 2.07 25.04 -6.95
CA ILE A 63 0.80 24.48 -7.40
C ILE A 63 0.41 25.19 -8.70
N ARG A 64 0.13 24.41 -9.74
CA ARG A 64 -0.03 24.92 -11.11
C ARG A 64 -1.09 26.02 -11.25
N ASP A 65 -2.21 25.89 -10.55
CA ASP A 65 -3.32 26.85 -10.52
C ASP A 65 -3.34 27.71 -9.26
N LYS A 66 -2.33 27.54 -8.38
CA LYS A 66 -2.19 28.23 -7.10
C LYS A 66 -3.31 27.96 -6.09
N SER A 67 -4.06 26.86 -6.26
CA SER A 67 -5.02 26.37 -5.27
C SER A 67 -4.32 25.76 -4.05
N ASN A 68 -5.09 25.44 -3.00
CA ASN A 68 -4.62 24.78 -1.79
C ASN A 68 -5.71 23.86 -1.19
N GLY A 69 -5.37 23.13 -0.14
CA GLY A 69 -6.27 22.22 0.58
C GLY A 69 -7.00 22.85 1.78
N ASP A 70 -7.10 24.18 1.86
CA ASP A 70 -7.62 24.87 3.06
C ASP A 70 -9.09 24.49 3.35
N GLU A 71 -9.89 24.43 2.29
CA GLU A 71 -11.29 23.96 2.31
C GLU A 71 -11.43 22.56 1.68
N ALA A 72 -10.66 22.24 0.64
CA ALA A 72 -10.73 20.97 -0.09
C ALA A 72 -12.18 20.56 -0.44
N ALA A 73 -12.66 19.40 0.02
CA ALA A 73 -14.06 18.96 -0.11
C ALA A 73 -14.88 19.16 1.19
N ASP A 74 -14.30 19.87 2.17
CA ASP A 74 -14.87 20.16 3.49
C ASP A 74 -15.37 18.92 4.25
N SER A 75 -14.73 17.77 4.02
CA SER A 75 -15.15 16.49 4.62
C SER A 75 -15.06 16.51 6.14
N TYR A 76 -14.21 17.37 6.73
CA TYR A 76 -14.09 17.55 8.17
C TYR A 76 -15.41 18.00 8.82
N HIS A 77 -16.09 19.00 8.22
CA HIS A 77 -17.37 19.47 8.71
C HIS A 77 -18.52 18.60 8.21
N ASN A 78 -18.49 18.16 6.95
CA ASN A 78 -19.56 17.36 6.37
C ASN A 78 -19.71 15.98 7.04
N TYR A 79 -18.61 15.40 7.53
CA TYR A 79 -18.65 14.16 8.32
C TYR A 79 -19.21 14.37 9.74
N LYS A 80 -19.09 15.58 10.31
CA LYS A 80 -19.56 15.93 11.66
C LYS A 80 -20.98 16.54 11.70
N ARG A 81 -21.40 17.26 10.65
CA ARG A 81 -22.65 18.06 10.61
C ARG A 81 -23.89 17.21 10.46
N ASP A 82 -23.76 16.10 9.76
CA ASP A 82 -24.81 15.12 9.60
C ASP A 82 -24.49 13.95 10.54
N ASP A 83 -25.50 13.31 11.14
CA ASP A 83 -25.36 12.21 12.10
C ASP A 83 -24.62 10.96 11.54
N PHE A 84 -23.88 11.05 10.43
CA PHE A 84 -23.16 9.97 9.76
C PHE A 84 -22.28 9.16 10.72
N ARG A 85 -21.45 9.80 11.55
CA ARG A 85 -20.59 9.04 12.47
C ARG A 85 -21.38 8.19 13.47
N ALA A 86 -22.44 8.75 14.06
CA ALA A 86 -23.25 8.07 15.08
C ALA A 86 -24.29 7.10 14.50
N SER A 87 -24.84 7.38 13.33
CA SER A 87 -25.86 6.56 12.65
C SER A 87 -25.27 5.47 11.76
N GLN A 88 -24.04 5.62 11.25
CA GLN A 88 -23.38 4.65 10.37
C GLN A 88 -22.34 3.77 11.07
N ASN A 89 -22.17 3.89 12.39
CA ASN A 89 -21.12 3.18 13.13
C ASN A 89 -19.71 3.45 12.53
N GLY A 90 -19.44 4.71 12.20
CA GLY A 90 -18.27 5.11 11.41
C GLY A 90 -16.94 4.78 12.11
N GLN A 91 -16.03 4.13 11.38
CA GLN A 91 -14.68 3.80 11.83
C GLN A 91 -13.67 4.82 11.26
N CYS A 92 -12.67 5.19 12.06
CA CYS A 92 -11.55 6.01 11.63
C CYS A 92 -10.24 5.22 11.80
N GLY A 93 -9.54 4.98 10.71
CA GLY A 93 -8.27 4.28 10.69
C GLY A 93 -7.16 5.15 10.13
N ILE A 94 -5.93 4.68 10.30
CA ILE A 94 -4.75 5.30 9.70
C ILE A 94 -4.31 4.47 8.50
N THR A 95 -3.97 5.16 7.42
CA THR A 95 -3.41 4.55 6.22
C THR A 95 -1.89 4.73 6.21
N ILE A 96 -1.15 3.63 6.02
CA ILE A 96 0.31 3.61 5.98
C ILE A 96 0.75 2.96 4.67
N SER A 97 1.82 3.48 4.06
CA SER A 97 2.50 2.81 2.95
C SER A 97 3.29 1.62 3.48
N VAL A 98 2.87 0.39 3.13
CA VAL A 98 3.44 -0.86 3.65
C VAL A 98 3.78 -1.81 2.52
N ASN A 99 4.93 -1.58 1.86
CA ASN A 99 5.50 -2.56 0.94
C ASN A 99 6.18 -3.72 1.69
N TRP A 100 6.29 -4.87 1.02
CA TRP A 100 6.96 -6.03 1.59
C TRP A 100 8.47 -5.92 1.46
N PHE A 101 9.21 -6.12 2.54
CA PHE A 101 10.68 -6.21 2.52
C PHE A 101 11.07 -7.58 3.05
N GLY A 102 11.32 -8.52 2.13
CA GLY A 102 11.74 -9.89 2.45
C GLY A 102 13.26 -10.01 2.51
N PRO A 103 13.82 -11.00 3.21
CA PRO A 103 15.25 -11.25 3.15
C PRO A 103 15.66 -11.79 1.77
N LEU A 104 16.84 -11.43 1.29
CA LEU A 104 17.37 -11.92 0.01
C LEU A 104 17.74 -13.40 0.08
N THR A 105 18.28 -13.84 1.21
CA THR A 105 18.62 -15.24 1.50
C THR A 105 18.04 -15.67 2.84
N ASP A 106 18.07 -16.96 3.15
CA ASP A 106 17.61 -17.49 4.44
C ASP A 106 18.62 -17.24 5.59
N SER A 107 19.69 -16.46 5.36
CA SER A 107 20.69 -16.14 6.38
C SER A 107 20.09 -15.30 7.52
N GLU A 108 20.61 -15.48 8.74
CA GLU A 108 20.17 -14.70 9.91
C GLU A 108 20.45 -13.20 9.71
N GLU A 109 21.55 -12.88 9.02
CA GLU A 109 21.93 -11.53 8.69
C GLU A 109 20.91 -10.84 7.77
N ASP A 110 20.48 -11.49 6.68
CA ASP A 110 19.48 -10.93 5.76
C ASP A 110 18.09 -10.87 6.41
N GLN A 111 17.73 -11.86 7.24
CA GLN A 111 16.48 -11.85 8.01
C GLN A 111 16.42 -10.65 8.96
N ASN A 112 17.50 -10.39 9.70
CA ASN A 112 17.60 -9.24 10.59
C ASN A 112 17.59 -7.93 9.80
N ALA A 113 18.36 -7.84 8.70
CA ALA A 113 18.37 -6.65 7.85
C ALA A 113 16.97 -6.34 7.28
N ALA A 114 16.23 -7.36 6.87
CA ALA A 114 14.86 -7.21 6.40
C ALA A 114 13.92 -6.72 7.52
N GLU A 115 14.06 -7.21 8.76
CA GLU A 115 13.29 -6.70 9.90
C GLU A 115 13.60 -5.23 10.19
N ILE A 116 14.88 -4.85 10.25
CA ILE A 116 15.27 -3.44 10.45
C ILE A 116 14.74 -2.56 9.32
N ARG A 117 14.76 -3.04 8.07
CA ARG A 117 14.18 -2.31 6.93
C ARG A 117 12.68 -2.11 7.11
N ARG A 118 11.91 -3.14 7.50
CA ARG A 118 10.47 -3.02 7.77
C ARG A 118 10.18 -2.03 8.90
N GLN A 119 10.95 -2.10 9.98
CA GLN A 119 10.85 -1.16 11.10
C GLN A 119 11.07 0.29 10.66
N ALA A 120 12.08 0.53 9.83
CA ALA A 120 12.42 1.87 9.35
C ALA A 120 11.44 2.41 8.30
N GLU A 121 10.91 1.56 7.42
CA GLU A 121 10.06 1.98 6.30
C GLU A 121 8.62 2.26 6.73
N TRP A 122 8.04 1.37 7.55
CA TRP A 122 6.65 1.52 7.98
C TRP A 122 6.43 1.29 9.47
N GLY A 123 7.31 0.56 10.15
CA GLY A 123 7.22 0.31 11.59
C GLY A 123 7.29 1.60 12.41
N LEU A 124 8.02 2.62 11.94
CA LEU A 124 8.08 3.95 12.56
C LEU A 124 6.70 4.57 12.81
N TYR A 125 5.74 4.28 11.92
CA TYR A 125 4.38 4.80 11.96
C TYR A 125 3.40 3.79 12.56
N ALA A 126 3.63 2.50 12.31
CA ALA A 126 2.74 1.42 12.74
C ALA A 126 2.94 1.04 14.22
N GLU A 127 4.19 0.91 14.70
CA GLU A 127 4.48 0.47 16.06
C GLU A 127 3.81 1.32 17.15
N PRO A 128 3.86 2.67 17.09
CA PRO A 128 3.27 3.48 18.15
C PRO A 128 1.76 3.26 18.34
N ILE A 129 1.06 2.85 17.28
CA ILE A 129 -0.39 2.75 17.22
C ILE A 129 -0.85 1.31 17.46
N PHE A 130 -0.23 0.34 16.79
CA PHE A 130 -0.76 -1.03 16.70
C PHE A 130 -0.02 -2.04 17.58
N SER A 131 1.15 -1.71 18.11
CA SER A 131 1.87 -2.62 18.99
C SER A 131 1.30 -2.61 20.41
N GLN A 132 1.53 -3.71 21.14
CA GLN A 132 1.08 -3.79 22.53
C GLN A 132 1.85 -2.84 23.44
N GLU A 133 3.13 -2.61 23.16
CA GLU A 133 4.01 -1.78 23.98
C GLU A 133 3.89 -0.28 23.64
N GLY A 134 3.54 0.05 22.39
CA GLY A 134 3.55 1.42 21.87
C GLY A 134 4.95 2.02 21.78
N GLY A 135 5.02 3.26 21.28
CA GLY A 135 6.29 3.91 20.94
C GLY A 135 6.94 3.34 19.68
N PHE A 136 8.21 3.70 19.46
CA PHE A 136 8.92 3.34 18.23
C PHE A 136 9.44 1.89 18.22
N PRO A 137 9.74 1.32 17.03
CA PRO A 137 10.33 -0.01 16.90
C PRO A 137 11.66 -0.11 17.64
N LYS A 138 11.75 -1.07 18.57
CA LYS A 138 12.85 -1.17 19.52
C LYS A 138 14.22 -1.32 18.86
N GLU A 139 14.39 -2.31 17.99
CA GLU A 139 15.69 -2.63 17.40
C GLU A 139 16.21 -1.47 16.55
N PHE A 140 15.33 -0.83 15.76
CA PHE A 140 15.73 0.33 14.97
C PHE A 140 16.02 1.57 15.84
N SER A 141 15.26 1.82 16.91
CA SER A 141 15.56 2.88 17.87
C SER A 141 16.92 2.69 18.54
N GLU A 142 17.27 1.47 18.93
CA GLU A 142 18.57 1.13 19.51
C GLU A 142 19.73 1.38 18.51
N ILE A 143 19.53 1.04 17.23
CA ILE A 143 20.49 1.33 16.16
C ILE A 143 20.72 2.84 16.02
N ILE A 144 19.66 3.65 15.97
CA ILE A 144 19.78 5.11 15.84
C ILE A 144 20.48 5.70 17.08
N ALA A 145 20.14 5.24 18.28
CA ALA A 145 20.79 5.71 19.51
C ALA A 145 22.29 5.40 19.51
N ARG A 146 22.68 4.19 19.12
CA ARG A 146 24.09 3.78 18.98
C ARG A 146 24.82 4.63 17.94
N ASN A 147 24.28 4.74 16.73
CA ASN A 147 24.87 5.55 15.65
C ASN A 147 24.98 7.03 16.04
N SER A 148 23.97 7.59 16.71
CA SER A 148 23.96 8.97 17.19
C SER A 148 25.10 9.22 18.18
N LYS A 149 25.33 8.28 19.12
CA LYS A 149 26.43 8.35 20.08
C LYS A 149 27.79 8.28 19.40
N GLU A 150 27.97 7.36 18.44
CA GLU A 150 29.20 7.22 17.65
C GLU A 150 29.49 8.49 16.81
N GLN A 151 28.45 9.15 16.32
CA GLN A 151 28.52 10.42 15.57
C GLN A 151 28.71 11.65 16.47
N GLY A 152 28.77 11.48 17.80
CA GLY A 152 29.00 12.57 18.75
C GLY A 152 27.76 13.40 19.09
N TYR A 153 26.56 12.94 18.78
CA TYR A 153 25.34 13.61 19.21
C TYR A 153 25.16 13.47 20.74
N PRO A 154 24.69 14.54 21.43
CA PRO A 154 24.49 14.50 22.88
C PRO A 154 23.29 13.64 23.31
N ARG A 155 22.42 13.25 22.36
CA ARG A 155 21.26 12.38 22.55
C ARG A 155 20.96 11.64 21.24
N SER A 156 20.12 10.60 21.32
CA SER A 156 19.61 9.93 20.11
C SER A 156 18.95 10.94 19.16
N ARG A 157 19.19 10.79 17.86
CA ARG A 157 18.47 11.52 16.80
C ARG A 157 16.99 11.13 16.74
N MET A 158 16.64 9.95 17.25
CA MET A 158 15.27 9.49 17.44
C MET A 158 14.89 9.67 18.91
N PRO A 159 14.04 10.66 19.25
CA PRO A 159 13.60 10.84 20.62
C PRO A 159 12.74 9.66 21.08
N GLU A 160 12.88 9.29 22.34
CA GLU A 160 12.06 8.25 22.96
C GLU A 160 10.69 8.82 23.31
N PHE A 161 9.64 8.00 23.13
CA PHE A 161 8.32 8.29 23.67
C PHE A 161 8.36 8.22 25.20
N THR A 162 7.80 9.22 25.85
CA THR A 162 7.38 9.13 27.25
C THR A 162 6.26 8.09 27.40
N GLN A 163 6.05 7.60 28.62
CA GLN A 163 4.98 6.64 28.89
C GLN A 163 3.59 7.22 28.55
N GLU A 164 3.38 8.51 28.83
CA GLU A 164 2.15 9.25 28.54
C GLU A 164 1.88 9.32 27.02
N GLU A 165 2.91 9.59 26.21
CA GLU A 165 2.79 9.62 24.74
C GLU A 165 2.52 8.23 24.16
N LYS A 166 3.12 7.16 24.73
CA LYS A 166 2.83 5.78 24.30
C LYS A 166 1.37 5.42 24.55
N GLU A 167 0.85 5.78 25.73
CA GLU A 167 -0.54 5.52 26.11
C GLU A 167 -1.53 6.31 25.24
N LEU A 168 -1.17 7.53 24.84
CA LEU A 168 -1.99 8.35 23.95
C LEU A 168 -2.06 7.78 22.51
N ALA A 169 -0.93 7.31 21.97
CA ALA A 169 -0.86 6.82 20.60
C ALA A 169 -1.39 5.39 20.41
N ARG A 170 -1.16 4.53 21.40
CA ARG A 170 -1.51 3.11 21.32
C ARG A 170 -3.02 2.91 21.20
N GLY A 171 -3.45 2.19 20.17
CA GLY A 171 -4.85 1.92 19.88
C GLY A 171 -5.62 3.12 19.32
N ALA A 172 -4.93 4.17 18.86
CA ALA A 172 -5.56 5.39 18.33
C ALA A 172 -6.15 5.23 16.89
N ALA A 173 -6.40 3.99 16.44
CA ALA A 173 -6.98 3.70 15.13
C ALA A 173 -7.94 2.49 15.22
N ASP A 174 -9.12 2.63 14.60
CA ASP A 174 -10.14 1.57 14.56
C ASP A 174 -9.79 0.44 13.57
N PHE A 175 -8.97 0.76 12.55
CA PHE A 175 -8.46 -0.18 11.56
C PHE A 175 -7.08 0.26 11.04
N PHE A 176 -6.36 -0.70 10.45
CA PHE A 176 -5.10 -0.48 9.76
C PHE A 176 -5.34 -0.42 8.25
N GLY A 177 -5.24 0.77 7.67
CA GLY A 177 -5.22 0.99 6.23
C GLY A 177 -3.85 0.69 5.64
N VAL A 178 -3.79 -0.20 4.67
CA VAL A 178 -2.56 -0.68 4.05
C VAL A 178 -2.50 -0.21 2.60
N ASN A 179 -1.64 0.76 2.32
CA ASN A 179 -1.25 1.10 0.95
C ASN A 179 -0.10 0.17 0.55
N HIS A 180 -0.37 -0.81 -0.30
CA HIS A 180 0.61 -1.81 -0.69
C HIS A 180 0.67 -1.94 -2.19
N TYR A 181 1.88 -2.01 -2.74
CA TYR A 181 2.07 -2.07 -4.19
C TYR A 181 3.06 -3.15 -4.64
N THR A 182 4.17 -3.33 -3.91
CA THR A 182 5.29 -4.16 -4.36
C THR A 182 6.06 -4.74 -3.19
N ALA A 183 7.15 -5.45 -3.51
CA ALA A 183 8.15 -5.90 -2.58
C ALA A 183 9.56 -5.47 -2.97
N ASN A 184 10.51 -5.63 -2.04
CA ASN A 184 11.94 -5.66 -2.27
C ASN A 184 12.55 -6.84 -1.48
N LEU A 185 13.68 -7.36 -1.97
CA LEU A 185 14.53 -8.26 -1.22
C LEU A 185 15.66 -7.47 -0.57
N VAL A 186 15.96 -7.77 0.69
CA VAL A 186 16.90 -7.01 1.52
C VAL A 186 18.11 -7.87 1.82
N SER A 187 19.30 -7.30 1.61
CA SER A 187 20.56 -7.94 1.99
C SER A 187 21.32 -7.13 3.03
N ALA A 188 21.89 -7.84 4.01
CA ALA A 188 22.77 -7.25 5.01
C ALA A 188 24.13 -6.80 4.43
N THR A 189 24.53 -7.32 3.26
CA THR A 189 25.86 -7.07 2.68
C THR A 189 25.81 -6.60 1.23
N ASP A 190 25.00 -7.25 0.40
CA ASP A 190 24.97 -7.00 -1.04
C ASP A 190 24.03 -5.85 -1.40
N TYR A 191 24.21 -5.26 -2.59
CA TYR A 191 23.34 -4.19 -3.12
C TYR A 191 23.20 -2.95 -2.23
N LYS A 192 24.15 -2.71 -1.32
CA LYS A 192 24.21 -1.48 -0.54
C LYS A 192 24.48 -0.28 -1.45
N GLN A 193 23.82 0.81 -1.12
CA GLN A 193 24.06 2.11 -1.76
C GLN A 193 24.73 3.04 -0.75
N GLU A 194 25.45 4.02 -1.27
CA GLU A 194 25.97 5.11 -0.45
C GLU A 194 24.84 6.08 -0.14
N TYR A 195 24.63 6.34 1.15
CA TYR A 195 23.64 7.29 1.64
C TYR A 195 24.31 8.42 2.42
N PRO A 196 23.74 9.63 2.44
CA PRO A 196 24.19 10.69 3.34
C PRO A 196 24.25 10.19 4.79
N VAL A 197 25.26 10.63 5.54
CA VAL A 197 25.44 10.28 6.95
C VAL A 197 25.39 11.56 7.79
N PRO A 198 24.46 11.69 8.74
CA PRO A 198 23.41 10.72 9.10
C PRO A 198 22.17 10.77 8.18
N SER A 199 21.54 9.62 8.00
CA SER A 199 20.21 9.47 7.37
C SER A 199 19.54 8.17 7.81
N LEU A 200 18.21 8.08 7.63
CA LEU A 200 17.43 6.85 7.89
C LEU A 200 18.03 5.64 7.15
N HIS A 201 18.38 5.80 5.87
CA HIS A 201 18.97 4.73 5.08
C HIS A 201 20.38 4.33 5.55
N SER A 202 21.20 5.30 5.99
CA SER A 202 22.50 4.98 6.60
C SER A 202 22.36 4.27 7.95
N ASP A 203 21.27 4.53 8.69
CA ASP A 203 20.99 3.84 9.95
C ASP A 203 20.52 2.40 9.71
N VAL A 204 19.66 2.18 8.71
CA VAL A 204 19.23 0.82 8.28
C VAL A 204 20.42 0.00 7.79
N ASN A 205 21.32 0.61 7.00
CA ASN A 205 22.56 -0.01 6.50
C ASN A 205 22.34 -1.38 5.82
N ALA A 206 21.31 -1.49 4.99
CA ALA A 206 20.99 -2.69 4.23
C ALA A 206 20.84 -2.36 2.74
N GLY A 207 21.19 -3.31 1.88
CA GLY A 207 20.96 -3.24 0.45
C GLY A 207 19.55 -3.67 0.08
N SER A 208 19.09 -3.19 -1.07
CA SER A 208 17.77 -3.49 -1.62
C SER A 208 17.92 -4.03 -3.02
N TYR A 209 17.23 -5.13 -3.31
CA TYR A 209 17.28 -5.83 -4.57
C TYR A 209 15.86 -6.12 -5.07
N VAL A 210 15.62 -5.81 -6.34
CA VAL A 210 14.39 -6.18 -7.05
C VAL A 210 14.79 -7.20 -8.12
N PRO A 211 14.28 -8.44 -8.03
CA PRO A 211 14.56 -9.45 -9.03
C PRO A 211 14.17 -8.99 -10.45
N PRO A 212 15.06 -9.13 -11.45
CA PRO A 212 14.82 -8.62 -12.81
C PRO A 212 13.68 -9.33 -13.53
N GLU A 213 13.29 -10.52 -13.10
CA GLU A 213 12.15 -11.29 -13.60
C GLU A 213 10.80 -10.75 -13.15
N TRP A 214 10.74 -9.90 -12.11
CA TRP A 214 9.50 -9.26 -11.71
C TRP A 214 9.10 -8.22 -12.78
N PRO A 215 7.88 -8.33 -13.35
CA PRO A 215 7.41 -7.35 -14.33
C PRO A 215 7.51 -5.93 -13.79
N LYS A 216 7.92 -4.99 -14.63
CA LYS A 216 8.11 -3.59 -14.27
C LYS A 216 6.97 -2.74 -14.80
N SER A 217 6.52 -1.81 -13.96
CA SER A 217 5.55 -0.79 -14.36
C SER A 217 6.25 0.40 -15.04
N ALA A 218 5.51 1.47 -15.32
CA ALA A 218 6.10 2.74 -15.73
C ALA A 218 6.91 3.40 -14.60
N SER A 219 6.54 3.16 -13.34
CA SER A 219 7.22 3.71 -12.17
C SER A 219 8.43 2.86 -11.80
N LYS A 220 9.60 3.49 -11.68
CA LYS A 220 10.86 2.79 -11.38
C LYS A 220 10.84 1.97 -10.09
N TRP A 221 10.04 2.39 -9.11
CA TRP A 221 9.92 1.76 -7.80
C TRP A 221 8.92 0.60 -7.77
N LEU A 222 8.06 0.46 -8.78
CA LEU A 222 6.91 -0.44 -8.78
C LEU A 222 7.11 -1.62 -9.73
N THR A 223 7.08 -2.82 -9.16
CA THR A 223 7.13 -4.10 -9.87
C THR A 223 6.03 -5.04 -9.40
N LEU A 224 5.64 -6.00 -10.24
CA LEU A 224 4.70 -7.05 -9.87
C LEU A 224 5.47 -8.09 -9.05
N ALA A 225 5.51 -7.88 -7.74
CA ALA A 225 6.11 -8.81 -6.79
C ALA A 225 5.16 -9.99 -6.50
N PRO A 226 5.60 -11.24 -6.65
CA PRO A 226 4.76 -12.40 -6.39
C PRO A 226 4.27 -12.45 -4.93
N ASN A 227 2.95 -12.56 -4.77
CA ASN A 227 2.25 -12.77 -3.50
C ASN A 227 2.60 -11.76 -2.38
N SER A 228 2.93 -10.53 -2.74
CA SER A 228 3.44 -9.53 -1.79
C SER A 228 2.39 -9.06 -0.77
N ILE A 229 1.11 -8.99 -1.15
CA ILE A 229 0.00 -8.65 -0.23
C ILE A 229 -0.13 -9.71 0.87
N TYR A 230 -0.13 -10.99 0.51
CA TYR A 230 -0.16 -12.10 1.46
C TYR A 230 1.00 -12.03 2.45
N ASN A 231 2.22 -11.83 1.95
CA ASN A 231 3.41 -11.77 2.80
C ASN A 231 3.31 -10.63 3.82
N VAL A 232 2.90 -9.43 3.39
CA VAL A 232 2.79 -8.29 4.31
C VAL A 232 1.63 -8.45 5.29
N LEU A 233 0.46 -8.88 4.84
CA LEU A 233 -0.71 -8.99 5.69
C LEU A 233 -0.58 -10.11 6.72
N THR A 234 0.02 -11.25 6.36
CA THR A 234 0.29 -12.33 7.33
C THR A 234 1.35 -11.92 8.35
N HIS A 235 2.37 -11.15 7.94
CA HIS A 235 3.34 -10.57 8.87
C HIS A 235 2.67 -9.59 9.85
N LEU A 236 1.89 -8.64 9.35
CA LEU A 236 1.18 -7.65 10.17
C LEU A 236 0.17 -8.31 11.11
N LYS A 237 -0.58 -9.31 10.64
CA LYS A 237 -1.49 -10.13 11.46
C LYS A 237 -0.77 -10.69 12.68
N ASN A 238 0.36 -11.37 12.46
CA ASN A 238 1.12 -12.00 13.53
C ASN A 238 1.76 -10.96 14.48
N LYS A 239 2.22 -9.83 13.94
CA LYS A 239 2.91 -8.79 14.70
C LYS A 239 1.98 -7.93 15.55
N TYR A 240 0.79 -7.60 15.03
CA TYR A 240 -0.15 -6.66 15.65
C TYR A 240 -1.44 -7.30 16.16
N ASN A 241 -1.45 -8.63 16.32
CA ASN A 241 -2.60 -9.37 16.85
C ASN A 241 -3.88 -9.19 16.00
N ASP A 242 -3.72 -9.29 14.67
CA ASP A 242 -4.79 -9.33 13.66
C ASP A 242 -5.85 -8.20 13.77
N PRO A 243 -5.43 -6.91 13.72
CA PRO A 243 -6.38 -5.80 13.69
C PRO A 243 -7.25 -5.87 12.43
N THR A 244 -8.31 -5.07 12.38
CA THR A 244 -9.09 -4.92 11.14
C THR A 244 -8.22 -4.28 10.07
N PHE A 245 -8.06 -4.94 8.93
CA PHE A 245 -7.29 -4.42 7.80
C PHE A 245 -8.21 -3.97 6.65
N TYR A 246 -7.78 -2.93 5.96
CA TYR A 246 -8.26 -2.57 4.62
C TYR A 246 -7.04 -2.35 3.73
N ILE A 247 -7.03 -2.92 2.52
CA ILE A 247 -6.09 -2.47 1.48
C ILE A 247 -6.65 -1.16 0.94
N THR A 248 -6.03 -0.04 1.33
CA THR A 248 -6.51 1.31 1.02
C THR A 248 -5.93 1.87 -0.27
N GLU A 249 -4.83 1.30 -0.76
CA GLU A 249 -4.34 1.50 -2.12
C GLU A 249 -3.60 0.26 -2.61
N ASN A 250 -3.85 -0.10 -3.87
CA ASN A 250 -3.07 -1.05 -4.63
C ASN A 250 -3.30 -0.79 -6.13
N GLY A 251 -2.24 -0.71 -6.94
CA GLY A 251 -2.38 -0.21 -8.30
C GLY A 251 -1.18 -0.45 -9.20
N TRP A 252 -1.35 -0.19 -10.49
CA TRP A 252 -0.33 -0.36 -11.52
C TRP A 252 -0.20 0.87 -12.41
N SER A 253 1.03 1.35 -12.58
CA SER A 253 1.32 2.46 -13.48
C SER A 253 1.64 1.99 -14.90
N THR A 254 1.11 2.72 -15.87
CA THR A 254 1.42 2.57 -17.29
C THR A 254 1.99 3.87 -17.84
N THR A 255 2.72 3.77 -18.95
CA THR A 255 3.15 4.96 -19.70
C THR A 255 1.96 5.56 -20.45
N LEU A 256 2.16 6.72 -21.08
CA LEU A 256 1.15 7.38 -21.90
C LEU A 256 0.74 6.54 -23.12
N GLU A 257 1.69 5.79 -23.69
CA GLU A 257 1.51 5.01 -24.92
C GLU A 257 0.64 3.77 -24.73
N ALA A 258 0.50 3.28 -23.49
CA ALA A 258 -0.35 2.14 -23.18
C ALA A 258 -1.83 2.41 -23.51
N GLY A 259 -2.28 3.66 -23.40
CA GLY A 259 -3.63 4.07 -23.77
C GLY A 259 -4.71 3.30 -23.00
N LEU A 260 -5.66 2.71 -23.75
CA LEU A 260 -6.83 2.01 -23.19
C LEU A 260 -6.67 0.49 -23.07
N GLU A 261 -5.68 -0.11 -23.72
CA GLU A 261 -5.44 -1.57 -23.70
C GLU A 261 -4.27 -1.88 -22.74
N ASP A 262 -4.60 -2.02 -21.47
CA ASP A 262 -3.69 -2.09 -20.33
C ASP A 262 -3.58 -3.51 -19.73
N ASP A 263 -3.12 -4.47 -20.53
CA ASP A 263 -3.03 -5.89 -20.17
C ASP A 263 -2.05 -6.17 -19.00
N ASP A 264 -1.02 -5.33 -18.85
CA ASP A 264 -0.10 -5.39 -17.72
C ASP A 264 -0.79 -4.99 -16.40
N ARG A 265 -1.63 -3.95 -16.42
CA ARG A 265 -2.50 -3.57 -15.29
C ARG A 265 -3.47 -4.68 -14.95
N ILE A 266 -4.07 -5.34 -15.95
CA ILE A 266 -4.94 -6.50 -15.72
C ILE A 266 -4.19 -7.65 -15.05
N THR A 267 -2.98 -7.94 -15.54
CA THR A 267 -2.11 -8.97 -14.96
C THR A 267 -1.80 -8.66 -13.50
N TYR A 268 -1.47 -7.40 -13.19
CA TYR A 268 -1.23 -6.94 -11.83
C TYR A 268 -2.45 -7.10 -10.92
N TYR A 269 -3.62 -6.58 -11.31
CA TYR A 269 -4.83 -6.67 -10.48
C TYR A 269 -5.24 -8.12 -10.23
N ARG A 270 -5.16 -9.00 -11.24
CA ARG A 270 -5.44 -10.44 -11.05
C ARG A 270 -4.46 -11.06 -10.05
N ALA A 271 -3.17 -10.75 -10.13
CA ALA A 271 -2.17 -11.26 -9.19
C ALA A 271 -2.40 -10.73 -7.76
N ALA A 272 -2.64 -9.42 -7.61
CA ALA A 272 -2.90 -8.78 -6.34
C ALA A 272 -4.16 -9.34 -5.66
N LEU A 273 -5.28 -9.43 -6.39
CA LEU A 273 -6.53 -9.97 -5.86
C LEU A 273 -6.45 -11.47 -5.54
N ASN A 274 -5.64 -12.24 -6.28
CA ASN A 274 -5.34 -13.62 -5.88
C ASN A 274 -4.56 -13.69 -4.56
N SER A 275 -3.66 -12.74 -4.30
CA SER A 275 -2.91 -12.62 -3.05
C SER A 275 -3.80 -12.15 -1.89
N VAL A 276 -4.82 -11.33 -2.16
CA VAL A 276 -5.90 -11.01 -1.21
C VAL A 276 -6.68 -12.26 -0.81
N LEU A 277 -7.08 -13.10 -1.78
CA LEU A 277 -7.76 -14.37 -1.48
C LEU A 277 -6.88 -15.30 -0.63
N ASP A 278 -5.59 -15.42 -0.97
CA ASP A 278 -4.64 -16.19 -0.14
C ASP A 278 -4.57 -15.63 1.31
N SER A 279 -4.70 -14.31 1.49
CA SER A 279 -4.70 -13.66 2.82
C SER A 279 -5.97 -13.97 3.62
N LEU A 280 -7.13 -13.93 2.95
CA LEU A 280 -8.42 -14.31 3.54
C LEU A 280 -8.43 -15.79 3.95
N GLU A 281 -7.87 -16.68 3.13
CA GLU A 281 -7.71 -18.11 3.43
C GLU A 281 -6.78 -18.35 4.64
N ALA A 282 -5.74 -17.53 4.81
CA ALA A 282 -4.90 -17.53 6.00
C ALA A 282 -5.58 -16.88 7.24
N GLY A 283 -6.84 -16.48 7.10
CA GLY A 283 -7.67 -15.92 8.16
C GLY A 283 -7.26 -14.53 8.60
N VAL A 284 -6.60 -13.74 7.74
CA VAL A 284 -6.35 -12.31 8.02
C VAL A 284 -7.69 -11.59 8.14
N ASN A 285 -7.84 -10.72 9.15
CA ASN A 285 -9.04 -9.91 9.35
C ASN A 285 -9.13 -8.74 8.34
N LEU A 286 -9.08 -9.07 7.04
CA LEU A 286 -9.13 -8.12 5.93
C LEU A 286 -10.58 -7.90 5.47
N LYS A 287 -11.00 -6.64 5.40
CA LYS A 287 -12.40 -6.25 5.15
C LYS A 287 -12.63 -5.59 3.80
N GLY A 288 -11.59 -5.12 3.12
CA GLY A 288 -11.79 -4.53 1.81
C GLY A 288 -10.52 -4.21 1.05
N TYR A 289 -10.74 -3.81 -0.20
CA TYR A 289 -9.72 -3.49 -1.19
C TYR A 289 -10.12 -2.27 -2.01
N MET A 290 -9.21 -1.32 -2.10
CA MET A 290 -9.39 -0.06 -2.83
C MET A 290 -8.33 0.04 -3.93
N ALA A 291 -8.79 0.07 -5.18
CA ALA A 291 -7.93 0.17 -6.35
C ALA A 291 -7.35 1.60 -6.49
N TRP A 292 -6.02 1.70 -6.62
CA TRP A 292 -5.36 2.94 -7.00
C TRP A 292 -5.12 2.94 -8.53
N SER A 293 -5.83 3.74 -9.31
CA SER A 293 -6.85 4.72 -8.92
C SER A 293 -8.09 4.60 -9.79
N LEU A 294 -9.18 5.24 -9.37
CA LEU A 294 -10.41 5.28 -10.17
C LEU A 294 -10.15 5.92 -11.54
N ILE A 295 -9.44 7.05 -11.57
CA ILE A 295 -9.15 7.83 -12.77
C ILE A 295 -7.68 8.27 -12.76
N ASP A 296 -7.10 8.50 -13.94
CA ASP A 296 -5.80 9.18 -14.03
C ASP A 296 -5.83 10.49 -13.24
N ASN A 297 -4.77 10.75 -12.49
CA ASN A 297 -4.64 11.93 -11.64
C ASN A 297 -3.22 12.52 -11.77
N PHE A 298 -2.92 13.53 -10.97
CA PHE A 298 -1.59 14.13 -10.88
C PHE A 298 -0.71 13.29 -9.93
N GLU A 299 0.24 12.54 -10.49
CA GLU A 299 1.13 11.61 -9.79
C GLU A 299 2.38 12.33 -9.28
N TRP A 300 2.18 13.26 -8.35
CA TRP A 300 3.23 13.93 -7.60
C TRP A 300 4.38 14.49 -8.49
N MET A 301 5.61 14.04 -8.27
CA MET A 301 6.81 14.49 -8.99
C MET A 301 6.82 14.06 -10.46
N GLU A 302 6.06 13.02 -10.81
CA GLU A 302 5.97 12.47 -12.17
C GLU A 302 4.88 13.17 -12.99
N GLY A 303 4.06 14.02 -12.34
CA GLY A 303 3.03 14.83 -12.97
C GLY A 303 1.95 13.97 -13.64
N TYR A 304 1.94 13.91 -14.97
CA TYR A 304 0.95 13.13 -15.73
C TYR A 304 1.60 12.07 -16.63
N LEU A 305 2.88 11.77 -16.42
CA LEU A 305 3.62 10.82 -17.26
C LEU A 305 3.34 9.36 -16.86
N GLU A 306 3.08 9.12 -15.58
CA GLU A 306 2.69 7.82 -15.04
C GLU A 306 1.18 7.79 -14.82
N ARG A 307 0.49 6.78 -15.37
CA ARG A 307 -0.97 6.65 -15.31
C ARG A 307 -1.37 5.46 -14.47
N PHE A 308 -2.15 5.68 -13.42
CA PHE A 308 -2.67 4.62 -12.53
C PHE A 308 -4.16 4.30 -12.72
N GLY A 309 -4.89 5.15 -13.45
CA GLY A 309 -6.34 5.09 -13.49
C GLY A 309 -6.91 3.83 -14.14
N LEU A 310 -7.97 3.28 -13.58
CA LEU A 310 -8.89 2.40 -14.31
C LEU A 310 -9.54 3.13 -15.48
N TYR A 311 -9.71 4.45 -15.37
CA TYR A 311 -10.17 5.32 -16.45
C TYR A 311 -9.06 6.29 -16.86
N GLN A 312 -8.85 6.40 -18.17
CA GLN A 312 -7.99 7.42 -18.74
C GLN A 312 -8.65 8.79 -18.64
N VAL A 313 -7.87 9.82 -18.31
CA VAL A 313 -8.30 11.23 -18.40
C VAL A 313 -7.58 11.93 -19.54
N ASP A 314 -8.36 12.59 -20.39
CA ASP A 314 -7.84 13.57 -21.34
C ASP A 314 -7.56 14.89 -20.62
N PHE A 315 -6.30 15.12 -20.27
CA PHE A 315 -5.87 16.33 -19.55
C PHE A 315 -5.83 17.59 -20.42
N GLU A 316 -5.82 17.46 -21.76
CA GLU A 316 -5.85 18.60 -22.68
C GLU A 316 -7.28 19.07 -22.93
N SER A 317 -8.27 18.16 -22.84
CA SER A 317 -9.68 18.50 -22.93
C SER A 317 -10.13 19.42 -21.78
N PRO A 318 -10.89 20.50 -22.05
CA PRO A 318 -11.48 21.33 -21.00
C PRO A 318 -12.45 20.55 -20.11
N GLU A 319 -13.13 19.53 -20.66
CA GLU A 319 -14.10 18.70 -19.93
C GLU A 319 -13.46 17.58 -19.11
N LYS A 320 -12.15 17.36 -19.28
CA LYS A 320 -11.39 16.28 -18.63
C LYS A 320 -12.07 14.92 -18.82
N THR A 321 -12.43 14.62 -20.07
CA THR A 321 -13.18 13.42 -20.44
C THR A 321 -12.53 12.16 -19.88
N ARG A 322 -13.35 11.28 -19.27
CA ARG A 322 -12.91 10.00 -18.68
C ARG A 322 -13.33 8.84 -19.57
N THR A 323 -12.38 8.01 -19.98
CA THR A 323 -12.62 6.86 -20.86
C THR A 323 -12.18 5.57 -20.16
N PRO A 324 -13.04 4.56 -20.01
CA PRO A 324 -12.68 3.33 -19.32
C PRO A 324 -11.57 2.59 -20.07
N ARG A 325 -10.52 2.18 -19.35
CA ARG A 325 -9.54 1.23 -19.88
C ARG A 325 -10.07 -0.20 -19.79
N LYS A 326 -9.41 -1.13 -20.47
CA LYS A 326 -9.73 -2.56 -20.43
C LYS A 326 -9.78 -3.08 -18.97
N ALA A 327 -8.84 -2.66 -18.12
CA ALA A 327 -8.81 -3.00 -16.71
C ALA A 327 -10.07 -2.59 -15.93
N ALA A 328 -10.75 -1.48 -16.28
CA ALA A 328 -11.99 -1.08 -15.62
C ALA A 328 -13.10 -2.14 -15.79
N PHE A 329 -13.19 -2.74 -16.98
CA PHE A 329 -14.17 -3.80 -17.25
C PHE A 329 -13.82 -5.10 -16.51
N VAL A 330 -12.54 -5.46 -16.46
CA VAL A 330 -12.09 -6.64 -15.70
C VAL A 330 -12.36 -6.45 -14.21
N TYR A 331 -12.05 -5.27 -13.65
CA TYR A 331 -12.33 -4.97 -12.25
C TYR A 331 -13.83 -4.96 -11.94
N LYS A 332 -14.66 -4.38 -12.83
CA LYS A 332 -16.13 -4.48 -12.74
C LYS A 332 -16.60 -5.93 -12.72
N GLU A 333 -16.08 -6.77 -13.61
CA GLU A 333 -16.46 -8.19 -13.67
C GLU A 333 -16.08 -8.94 -12.39
N ILE A 334 -14.90 -8.67 -11.82
CA ILE A 334 -14.49 -9.29 -10.56
C ILE A 334 -15.41 -8.87 -9.41
N ILE A 335 -15.79 -7.59 -9.33
CA ILE A 335 -16.74 -7.11 -8.31
C ILE A 335 -18.11 -7.79 -8.49
N ARG A 336 -18.61 -7.83 -9.74
CA ARG A 336 -19.93 -8.39 -10.07
C ARG A 336 -20.03 -9.89 -9.81
N SER A 337 -19.01 -10.65 -10.24
CA SER A 337 -18.99 -12.11 -10.12
C SER A 337 -18.43 -12.62 -8.80
N ARG A 338 -17.70 -11.77 -8.05
CA ARG A 338 -16.90 -12.12 -6.87
C ARG A 338 -15.81 -13.17 -7.15
N VAL A 339 -15.48 -13.41 -8.42
CA VAL A 339 -14.49 -14.40 -8.87
C VAL A 339 -13.44 -13.73 -9.78
N ILE A 340 -12.22 -14.25 -9.75
CA ILE A 340 -11.15 -13.84 -10.68
C ILE A 340 -11.12 -14.81 -11.86
N ASP A 341 -11.84 -14.51 -12.94
CA ASP A 341 -11.76 -15.26 -14.18
C ASP A 341 -10.48 -14.87 -14.96
N PRO A 342 -9.50 -15.80 -15.14
CA PRO A 342 -8.28 -15.51 -15.87
C PRO A 342 -8.51 -15.31 -17.38
N ASN A 343 -9.63 -15.80 -17.91
CA ASN A 343 -9.96 -15.78 -19.34
C ASN A 343 -10.99 -14.72 -19.71
N PHE A 344 -11.56 -14.02 -18.73
CA PHE A 344 -12.51 -12.95 -19.00
C PHE A 344 -11.87 -11.85 -19.84
N GLU A 345 -12.55 -11.50 -20.93
CA GLU A 345 -12.18 -10.47 -21.88
C GLU A 345 -13.43 -9.61 -22.17
N PRO A 346 -13.34 -8.27 -22.04
CA PRO A 346 -14.50 -7.42 -22.23
C PRO A 346 -14.96 -7.41 -23.69
N ALA A 347 -16.22 -7.79 -23.91
CA ALA A 347 -16.86 -7.82 -25.23
C ALA A 347 -17.13 -6.43 -25.83
N THR A 348 -17.09 -5.38 -25.01
CA THR A 348 -17.33 -3.99 -25.39
C THR A 348 -16.29 -3.06 -24.77
N ARG A 349 -16.15 -1.85 -25.33
CA ARG A 349 -15.36 -0.74 -24.77
C ARG A 349 -16.23 0.39 -24.23
N THR A 350 -17.55 0.18 -24.18
CA THR A 350 -18.52 1.12 -23.60
C THR A 350 -18.98 0.59 -22.25
N MET A 351 -18.81 1.39 -21.19
CA MET A 351 -19.28 1.03 -19.85
C MET A 351 -20.78 1.28 -19.71
N SER A 352 -21.50 0.33 -19.11
CA SER A 352 -22.90 0.45 -18.71
C SER A 352 -23.05 0.25 -17.20
N ILE A 353 -24.13 0.78 -16.64
CA ILE A 353 -24.56 0.47 -15.27
C ILE A 353 -25.44 -0.78 -15.36
N ASP A 354 -25.13 -1.80 -14.55
CA ASP A 354 -25.92 -3.03 -14.51
C ASP A 354 -27.20 -2.78 -13.70
N GLU A 355 -28.31 -3.43 -14.07
CA GLU A 355 -29.58 -3.28 -13.36
C GLU A 355 -29.42 -3.54 -11.85
N GLY A 356 -29.91 -2.62 -11.02
CA GLY A 356 -29.85 -2.72 -9.55
C GLY A 356 -28.64 -2.03 -8.90
N ASN A 357 -27.82 -1.30 -9.66
CA ASN A 357 -26.75 -0.43 -9.16
C ASN A 357 -27.00 1.05 -9.43
#